data_AF-A0A0R2L225-F1
#
_entry.id   AF-A0A0R2L225-F1
#
_cell.length_a   1.000
_cell.length_b   1.000
_cell.length_c   1.000
_cell.angle_alpha   90.00
_cell.angle_beta   90.00
_cell.angle_gamma   90.00
#
_symmetry.space_group_name_H-M   'P 1'
#
loop_
_entity.id
_entity.type
_entity.pdbx_description
1 polymer ?
#
loop_
_entity_poly.entity_id
_entity_poly.type
_entity_poly.pdbx_seq_one_letter_code
_entity_poly.pdbx_strand_id
1 'polypeptide(L)'
;MATPAEHMWNEFVEKNNITKGNFQTRWFGQQDQPDEIDRLNDLILHGQKRSTSKPLAYYAAEQEAVPQVGDYYVLLNGEMKPVAIIQTVVSELIPFLRVSAEHAYNEGEGDLSLEDWRTRSSKKFTELMSNYDSKFSEDDPIVTEVFKVVHSEG
;
A
#
# COMPACT_ATOMS: atom_id res chain seq x y z
N MET A 1 25.64 4.91 10.61
CA MET A 1 24.58 5.35 11.54
C MET A 1 23.28 4.80 11.00
N ALA A 2 22.35 4.39 11.88
CA ALA A 2 21.05 3.91 11.43
C ALA A 2 20.27 5.04 10.74
N THR A 3 19.53 4.71 9.69
CA THR A 3 18.61 5.62 9.01
C THR A 3 17.41 5.92 9.92
N PRO A 4 16.67 7.03 9.70
CA PRO A 4 15.44 7.29 10.45
C PRO A 4 14.44 6.11 10.42
N ALA A 5 14.32 5.41 9.29
CA ALA A 5 13.45 4.24 9.16
C ALA A 5 13.95 3.05 10.01
N GLU A 6 15.26 2.80 10.04
CA GLU A 6 15.86 1.78 10.92
C GLU A 6 15.67 2.13 12.39
N HIS A 7 15.72 3.41 12.76
CA HIS A 7 15.44 3.86 14.13
C HIS A 7 14.00 3.52 14.54
N MET A 8 12.99 3.95 13.77
CA MET A 8 11.59 3.65 14.03
C MET A 8 11.33 2.13 14.08
N TRP A 9 11.94 1.37 13.17
CA TRP A 9 11.83 -0.09 13.17
C TRP A 9 12.40 -0.73 14.45
N ASN A 10 13.59 -0.30 14.87
CA ASN A 10 14.24 -0.83 16.07
C ASN A 10 13.42 -0.54 17.33
N GLU A 11 12.86 0.66 17.46
CA GLU A 11 11.97 1.03 18.57
C GLU A 11 10.72 0.15 18.61
N PHE A 12 10.09 -0.07 17.44
CA PHE A 12 8.93 -0.96 17.34
C PHE A 12 9.27 -2.41 17.72
N VAL A 13 10.39 -2.93 17.23
CA VAL A 13 10.87 -4.29 17.50
C VAL A 13 11.14 -4.50 18.99
N GLU A 14 11.84 -3.55 19.63
CA GLU A 14 12.14 -3.59 21.06
C GLU A 14 10.85 -3.55 21.89
N LYS A 15 9.95 -2.61 21.60
CA LYS A 15 8.68 -2.44 22.32
C LYS A 15 7.77 -3.68 22.23
N ASN A 16 7.81 -4.42 21.13
CA ASN A 16 6.92 -5.56 20.87
C ASN A 16 7.61 -6.92 21.00
N ASN A 17 8.88 -6.97 21.43
CA ASN A 17 9.68 -8.19 21.55
C ASN A 17 9.70 -9.03 20.25
N ILE A 18 9.80 -8.37 19.09
CA ILE A 18 9.82 -9.05 17.79
C ILE A 18 11.21 -9.68 17.59
N THR A 19 11.31 -10.99 17.73
CA THR A 19 12.61 -11.69 17.62
C THR A 19 13.05 -11.97 16.19
N LYS A 20 12.13 -11.89 15.23
CA LYS A 20 12.37 -12.12 13.80
C LYS A 20 11.45 -11.20 13.01
N GLY A 21 12.03 -10.36 12.18
CA GLY A 21 11.29 -9.47 11.29
C GLY A 21 12.27 -8.64 10.49
N ASN A 22 11.89 -8.33 9.26
CA ASN A 22 12.53 -7.29 8.48
C ASN A 22 11.43 -6.33 8.02
N PHE A 23 11.82 -5.14 7.60
CA PHE A 23 10.91 -4.17 7.04
C PHE A 23 11.36 -3.74 5.64
N GLN A 24 10.43 -3.18 4.90
CA GLN A 24 10.69 -2.39 3.70
C GLN A 24 10.15 -0.98 3.92
N THR A 25 10.62 0.00 3.15
CA THR A 25 9.99 1.32 3.13
C THR A 25 8.88 1.35 2.08
N ARG A 26 7.84 2.14 2.31
CA ARG A 26 6.71 2.29 1.39
C ARG A 26 6.11 3.69 1.49
N TRP A 27 5.60 4.21 0.38
CA TRP A 27 4.69 5.35 0.36
C TRP A 27 3.48 5.03 -0.54
N PHE A 28 2.40 5.77 -0.38
CA PHE A 28 1.21 5.66 -1.23
C PHE A 28 1.06 6.94 -2.05
N GLY A 29 0.73 6.84 -3.33
CA GLY A 29 0.69 7.98 -4.26
C GLY A 29 1.94 8.05 -5.15
N GLN A 30 2.02 9.08 -5.99
CA GLN A 30 3.18 9.31 -6.87
C GLN A 30 4.32 10.02 -6.11
N GLN A 31 5.56 9.59 -6.33
CA GLN A 31 6.71 10.12 -5.59
C GLN A 31 6.96 11.62 -5.86
N ASP A 32 6.62 12.10 -7.05
CA ASP A 32 6.70 13.51 -7.44
C ASP A 32 5.49 14.35 -6.97
N GLN A 33 4.55 13.75 -6.22
CA GLN A 33 3.38 14.40 -5.64
C GLN A 33 3.37 14.26 -4.10
N PRO A 34 4.25 15.00 -3.39
CA PRO A 34 4.38 14.87 -1.93
C PRO A 34 3.08 15.15 -1.16
N ASP A 35 2.27 16.12 -1.60
CA ASP A 35 0.97 16.43 -1.00
C ASP A 35 -0.02 15.25 -1.12
N GLU A 36 0.08 14.45 -2.19
CA GLU A 36 -0.74 13.23 -2.34
C GLU A 36 -0.31 12.18 -1.32
N ILE A 37 0.99 11.99 -1.14
CA ILE A 37 1.55 11.04 -0.16
C ILE A 37 1.10 11.39 1.24
N ASP A 38 1.22 12.66 1.63
CA ASP A 38 0.82 13.12 2.96
C ASP A 38 -0.68 12.93 3.18
N ARG A 39 -1.51 13.30 2.20
CA ARG A 39 -2.96 13.07 2.25
C ARG A 39 -3.31 11.58 2.40
N LEU A 40 -2.61 10.69 1.70
CA LEU A 40 -2.87 9.24 1.78
C LEU A 40 -2.39 8.66 3.12
N ASN A 41 -1.29 9.16 3.67
CA ASN A 41 -0.85 8.80 5.01
C ASN A 41 -1.85 9.24 6.08
N ASP A 42 -2.44 10.44 5.96
CA ASP A 42 -3.50 10.87 6.87
C ASP A 42 -4.68 9.90 6.88
N LEU A 43 -5.12 9.43 5.71
CA LEU A 43 -6.19 8.42 5.63
C LEU A 43 -5.81 7.11 6.31
N ILE A 44 -4.55 6.69 6.19
CA ILE A 44 -4.05 5.45 6.80
C ILE A 44 -3.97 5.59 8.33
N LEU A 45 -3.39 6.69 8.81
CA LEU A 45 -3.22 6.96 10.23
C LEU A 45 -4.56 7.13 10.96
N HIS A 46 -5.58 7.68 10.29
CA HIS A 46 -6.94 7.77 10.82
C HIS A 46 -7.78 6.50 10.59
N GLY A 47 -7.19 5.43 10.04
CA GLY A 47 -7.84 4.14 9.84
C GLY A 47 -8.92 4.13 8.73
N GLN A 48 -8.95 5.15 7.88
CA GLN A 48 -9.88 5.27 6.75
C GLN A 48 -9.39 4.44 5.57
N LYS A 49 -8.08 4.51 5.26
CA LYS A 49 -7.42 3.67 4.26
C LYS A 49 -6.72 2.49 4.95
N ARG A 50 -7.21 1.28 4.69
CA ARG A 50 -6.71 0.02 5.28
C ARG A 50 -6.40 -1.04 4.22
N SER A 51 -6.60 -0.71 2.95
CA SER A 51 -6.32 -1.62 1.86
C SER A 51 -5.75 -0.89 0.65
N THR A 52 -5.13 -1.68 -0.23
CA THR A 52 -4.55 -1.21 -1.48
C THR A 52 -4.57 -2.32 -2.51
N SER A 53 -4.42 -1.95 -3.78
CA SER A 53 -4.45 -2.89 -4.90
C SER A 53 -3.46 -2.47 -5.99
N LYS A 54 -2.79 -3.44 -6.61
CA LYS A 54 -1.94 -3.25 -7.80
C LYS A 54 -2.14 -4.41 -8.80
N PRO A 55 -1.98 -4.19 -10.11
CA PRO A 55 -1.99 -5.28 -11.09
C PRO A 55 -0.93 -6.33 -10.76
N LEU A 56 -1.21 -7.62 -10.96
CA LEU A 56 -0.19 -8.66 -10.78
C LEU A 56 1.06 -8.40 -11.65
N ALA A 57 0.83 -7.95 -12.88
CA ALA A 57 1.89 -7.65 -13.84
C ALA A 57 2.88 -6.58 -13.36
N TYR A 58 2.46 -5.67 -12.48
CA TYR A 58 3.34 -4.64 -11.90
C TYR A 58 4.50 -5.28 -11.13
N TYR A 59 4.22 -6.29 -10.31
CA TYR A 59 5.25 -6.96 -9.50
C TYR A 59 6.31 -7.65 -10.37
N ALA A 60 5.89 -8.27 -11.47
CA ALA A 60 6.82 -8.86 -12.43
C ALA A 60 7.67 -7.79 -13.15
N ALA A 61 7.07 -6.66 -13.51
CA ALA A 61 7.75 -5.57 -14.21
C ALA A 61 8.80 -4.86 -13.32
N GLU A 62 8.46 -4.61 -12.06
CA GLU A 62 9.36 -4.00 -11.06
C GLU A 62 10.32 -4.99 -10.41
N GLN A 63 10.21 -6.30 -10.72
CA GLN A 63 10.94 -7.37 -10.03
C GLN A 63 10.75 -7.31 -8.50
N GLU A 64 9.56 -6.88 -8.09
CA GLU A 64 9.14 -6.79 -6.68
C GLU A 64 8.41 -8.07 -6.27
N ALA A 65 8.57 -8.45 -5.00
CA ALA A 65 7.79 -9.54 -4.43
C ALA A 65 6.35 -9.09 -4.14
N VAL A 66 5.39 -9.99 -4.36
CA VAL A 66 4.01 -9.80 -3.90
C VAL A 66 4.01 -9.72 -2.37
N PRO A 67 3.39 -8.68 -1.75
CA PRO A 67 3.30 -8.56 -0.30
C PRO A 67 2.69 -9.80 0.33
N GLN A 68 3.28 -10.28 1.41
CA GLN A 68 2.81 -11.46 2.15
C GLN A 68 2.21 -11.05 3.50
N VAL A 69 1.30 -11.88 4.02
CA VAL A 69 0.79 -11.71 5.38
C VAL A 69 1.96 -11.76 6.36
N GLY A 70 2.03 -10.75 7.22
CA GLY A 70 3.10 -10.58 8.19
C GLY A 70 4.20 -9.61 7.77
N ASP A 71 4.27 -9.21 6.48
CA ASP A 71 5.22 -8.21 6.02
C ASP A 71 5.01 -6.88 6.71
N TYR A 72 6.11 -6.24 7.09
CA TYR A 72 6.12 -4.92 7.72
C TYR A 72 6.67 -3.86 6.76
N TYR A 73 6.01 -2.70 6.76
CA TYR A 73 6.45 -1.55 5.98
C TYR A 73 6.54 -0.31 6.85
N VAL A 74 7.68 0.38 6.82
CA VAL A 74 7.81 1.74 7.35
C VAL A 74 7.24 2.70 6.31
N LEU A 75 6.15 3.39 6.65
CA LEU A 75 5.54 4.41 5.81
C LEU A 75 6.39 5.67 5.77
N LEU A 76 6.63 6.18 4.57
CA LEU A 76 7.28 7.45 4.32
C LEU A 76 6.26 8.52 3.93
N ASN A 77 6.47 9.75 4.40
CA ASN A 77 5.69 10.94 4.02
C ASN A 77 6.22 11.58 2.73
N GLY A 78 5.60 12.67 2.27
CA GLY A 78 5.99 13.38 1.06
C GLY A 78 7.45 13.89 1.06
N GLU A 79 8.04 14.06 2.24
CA GLU A 79 9.46 14.43 2.43
C GLU A 79 10.40 13.20 2.57
N MET A 80 9.89 11.99 2.31
CA MET A 80 10.60 10.71 2.49
C MET A 80 11.06 10.45 3.94
N LYS A 81 10.34 10.99 4.92
CA LYS A 81 10.57 10.75 6.35
C LYS A 81 9.62 9.67 6.87
N PRO A 82 10.08 8.77 7.75
CA PRO A 82 9.23 7.73 8.32
C PRO A 82 8.14 8.35 9.21
N VAL A 83 6.92 7.81 9.17
CA VAL A 83 5.78 8.30 9.98
C VAL A 83 5.03 7.20 10.72
N ALA A 84 5.08 5.97 10.22
CA ALA A 84 4.36 4.84 10.81
C ALA A 84 4.96 3.50 10.37
N ILE A 85 4.53 2.43 11.01
CA ILE A 85 4.72 1.06 10.52
C ILE A 85 3.35 0.45 10.28
N ILE A 86 3.16 -0.10 9.08
CA ILE A 86 2.03 -0.94 8.75
C ILE A 86 2.45 -2.40 8.64
N GLN A 87 1.50 -3.31 8.87
CA GLN A 87 1.67 -4.73 8.66
C GLN A 87 0.58 -5.25 7.73
N THR A 88 0.96 -6.01 6.71
CA THR A 88 0.03 -6.75 5.85
C THR A 88 -0.65 -7.85 6.66
N VAL A 89 -1.98 -7.86 6.66
CA VAL A 89 -2.80 -8.87 7.35
C VAL A 89 -3.58 -9.77 6.39
N VAL A 90 -3.81 -9.31 5.16
CA VAL A 90 -4.41 -10.11 4.07
C VAL A 90 -3.66 -9.78 2.79
N SER A 91 -3.39 -10.79 1.97
CA SER A 91 -2.86 -10.64 0.62
C SER A 91 -3.53 -11.69 -0.29
N GLU A 92 -4.22 -11.24 -1.33
CA GLU A 92 -5.00 -12.09 -2.21
C GLU A 92 -4.77 -11.73 -3.67
N LEU A 93 -4.72 -12.75 -4.52
CA LEU A 93 -4.70 -12.62 -5.98
C LEU A 93 -6.12 -12.90 -6.50
N ILE A 94 -6.81 -11.87 -6.98
CA ILE A 94 -8.19 -11.97 -7.46
C ILE A 94 -8.37 -11.25 -8.80
N PRO A 95 -9.36 -11.64 -9.63
CA PRO A 95 -9.72 -10.84 -10.81
C PRO A 95 -10.19 -9.43 -10.41
N PHE A 96 -9.79 -8.40 -11.16
CA PHE A 96 -10.15 -7.01 -10.88
C PHE A 96 -11.66 -6.80 -10.67
N LEU A 97 -12.51 -7.39 -11.54
CA LEU A 97 -13.96 -7.27 -11.42
C LEU A 97 -14.57 -8.00 -10.21
N ARG A 98 -13.79 -8.86 -9.52
CA ARG A 98 -14.21 -9.62 -8.34
C ARG A 98 -13.87 -8.94 -7.02
N VAL A 99 -13.23 -7.78 -7.04
CA VAL A 99 -13.01 -6.95 -5.85
C VAL A 99 -14.35 -6.65 -5.18
N SER A 100 -14.39 -6.85 -3.86
CA SER A 100 -15.60 -6.64 -3.06
C SER A 100 -15.83 -5.14 -2.80
N ALA A 101 -17.08 -4.77 -2.55
CA ALA A 101 -17.41 -3.41 -2.12
C ALA A 101 -16.73 -3.05 -0.78
N GLU A 102 -16.50 -4.03 0.10
CA GLU A 102 -15.80 -3.83 1.36
C GLU A 102 -14.32 -3.48 1.14
N HIS A 103 -13.63 -4.18 0.23
CA HIS A 103 -12.24 -3.84 -0.13
C HIS A 103 -12.16 -2.46 -0.75
N ALA A 104 -13.04 -2.16 -1.71
CA ALA A 104 -13.14 -0.84 -2.33
C ALA A 104 -13.35 0.28 -1.29
N TYR A 105 -14.29 0.08 -0.36
CA TYR A 105 -14.54 1.00 0.76
C TYR A 105 -13.28 1.19 1.63
N ASN A 106 -12.58 0.10 1.95
CA ASN A 106 -11.37 0.11 2.76
C ASN A 106 -10.15 0.72 2.05
N GLU A 107 -10.18 0.99 0.74
CA GLU A 107 -9.14 1.79 0.10
C GLU A 107 -9.23 3.27 0.52
N GLY A 108 -10.37 3.70 1.06
CA GLY A 108 -10.53 4.99 1.76
C GLY A 108 -10.44 6.23 0.86
N GLU A 109 -10.49 6.06 -0.45
CA GLU A 109 -10.34 7.13 -1.43
C GLU A 109 -11.62 7.35 -2.24
N GLY A 110 -11.77 8.54 -2.83
CA GLY A 110 -12.91 8.85 -3.68
C GLY A 110 -14.22 8.95 -2.89
N ASP A 111 -15.31 8.40 -3.44
CA ASP A 111 -16.64 8.42 -2.79
C ASP A 111 -16.95 7.17 -1.96
N LEU A 112 -15.97 6.26 -1.82
CA LEU A 112 -16.03 5.00 -1.09
C LEU A 112 -16.97 3.94 -1.70
N SER A 113 -17.48 4.16 -2.91
CA SER A 113 -18.29 3.19 -3.65
C SER A 113 -17.43 2.25 -4.50
N LEU A 114 -17.96 1.04 -4.77
CA LEU A 114 -17.32 0.09 -5.69
C LEU A 114 -17.27 0.62 -7.14
N GLU A 115 -18.24 1.44 -7.54
CA GLU A 115 -18.32 1.99 -8.90
C GLU A 115 -17.22 3.04 -9.14
N ASP A 116 -17.04 3.97 -8.20
CA ASP A 116 -15.93 4.92 -8.23
C ASP A 116 -14.58 4.21 -8.15
N TRP A 117 -14.45 3.24 -7.24
CA TRP A 117 -13.22 2.45 -7.11
C TRP A 117 -12.85 1.76 -8.42
N ARG A 118 -13.80 1.12 -9.11
CA ARG A 118 -13.54 0.48 -10.42
C ARG A 118 -13.09 1.51 -11.45
N THR A 119 -13.78 2.64 -11.53
CA THR A 119 -13.47 3.70 -12.51
C THR A 119 -12.07 4.28 -12.29
N ARG A 120 -11.75 4.69 -11.05
CA ARG A 120 -10.44 5.23 -10.68
C ARG A 120 -9.34 4.20 -10.80
N SER A 121 -9.55 2.97 -10.32
CA SER A 121 -8.52 1.93 -10.35
C SER A 121 -8.23 1.45 -11.77
N SER A 122 -9.26 1.28 -12.61
CA SER A 122 -9.08 0.93 -14.03
C SER A 122 -8.24 1.97 -14.77
N LYS A 123 -8.53 3.26 -14.57
CA LYS A 123 -7.71 4.36 -15.10
C LYS A 123 -6.28 4.33 -14.56
N LYS A 124 -6.12 4.28 -13.23
CA LYS A 124 -4.82 4.26 -12.55
C LYS A 124 -3.95 3.09 -13.00
N PHE A 125 -4.52 1.89 -13.12
CA PHE A 125 -3.79 0.70 -13.53
C PHE A 125 -3.44 0.73 -15.01
N THR A 126 -4.29 1.29 -15.86
CA THR A 126 -3.97 1.53 -17.28
C THR A 126 -2.79 2.48 -17.43
N GLU A 127 -2.80 3.60 -16.70
CA GLU A 127 -1.69 4.57 -16.68
C GLU A 127 -0.41 3.94 -16.12
N LEU A 128 -0.50 3.23 -14.99
CA LEU A 128 0.63 2.55 -14.38
C LEU A 128 1.27 1.52 -15.32
N MET A 129 0.47 0.64 -15.95
CA MET A 129 1.00 -0.42 -16.80
C MET A 129 1.58 0.09 -18.12
N SER A 130 1.16 1.28 -18.57
CA SER A 130 1.70 1.92 -19.76
C SER A 130 3.19 2.27 -19.64
N ASN A 131 3.70 2.43 -18.41
CA ASN A 131 5.12 2.64 -18.13
C ASN A 131 6.00 1.41 -18.43
N TYR A 132 5.40 0.24 -18.64
CA TYR A 132 6.10 -1.03 -18.85
C TYR A 132 5.78 -1.68 -20.20
N ASP A 133 5.37 -0.88 -21.20
CA ASP A 133 4.89 -1.35 -22.50
C ASP A 133 3.79 -2.43 -22.41
N SER A 134 3.03 -2.41 -21.31
CA SER A 134 1.95 -3.36 -21.03
C SER A 134 0.61 -2.65 -20.99
N LYS A 135 -0.46 -3.42 -21.19
CA LYS A 135 -1.84 -2.93 -21.05
C LYS A 135 -2.50 -3.62 -19.88
N PHE A 136 -3.29 -2.86 -19.14
CA PHE A 136 -4.20 -3.40 -18.14
C PHE A 136 -5.58 -3.63 -18.79
N SER A 137 -6.18 -4.78 -18.50
CA SER A 137 -7.56 -5.13 -18.81
C SER A 137 -8.34 -5.37 -17.51
N GLU A 138 -9.63 -5.10 -17.50
CA GLU A 138 -10.48 -5.38 -16.33
C GLU A 138 -10.65 -6.88 -16.03
N ASP A 139 -10.26 -7.75 -16.98
CA ASP A 139 -10.18 -9.19 -16.77
C ASP A 139 -8.86 -9.64 -16.10
N ASP A 140 -7.88 -8.73 -15.95
CA ASP A 140 -6.58 -9.07 -15.40
C ASP A 140 -6.65 -9.33 -13.88
N PRO A 141 -5.80 -10.23 -13.37
CA PRO A 141 -5.67 -10.44 -11.94
C PRO A 141 -4.92 -9.27 -11.30
N ILE A 142 -5.38 -8.88 -10.12
CA ILE A 142 -4.74 -7.89 -9.26
C ILE A 142 -4.35 -8.53 -7.93
N VAL A 143 -3.30 -8.01 -7.32
CA VAL A 143 -3.00 -8.26 -5.92
C VAL A 143 -3.77 -7.23 -5.10
N THR A 144 -4.53 -7.71 -4.14
CA THR A 144 -5.18 -6.92 -3.10
C THR A 144 -4.50 -7.16 -1.77
N GLU A 145 -4.32 -6.10 -1.00
CA GLU A 145 -3.68 -6.13 0.31
C GLU A 145 -4.57 -5.43 1.32
N VAL A 146 -4.77 -6.04 2.50
CA VAL A 146 -5.30 -5.34 3.68
C VAL A 146 -4.16 -5.23 4.68
N PHE A 147 -3.99 -4.05 5.26
CA PHE A 147 -2.95 -3.76 6.23
C PHE A 147 -3.53 -3.04 7.45
N LYS A 148 -2.76 -3.03 8.53
CA LYS A 148 -3.06 -2.28 9.75
C LYS A 148 -1.85 -1.44 10.15
N VAL A 149 -2.08 -0.26 10.71
CA VAL A 149 -1.05 0.48 11.43
C VAL A 149 -0.73 -0.27 12.73
N VAL A 150 0.54 -0.61 12.94
CA VAL A 150 1.03 -1.32 14.15
C VAL A 150 1.92 -0.44 15.02
N HIS A 151 2.41 0.66 14.46
CA HIS A 151 3.19 1.67 15.15
C HIS A 151 2.99 3.01 14.46
N SER A 152 2.88 4.09 15.21
CA SER A 152 2.92 5.46 14.72
C SER A 152 3.61 6.31 15.78
N GLU A 153 4.35 7.32 15.34
CA GLU A 153 4.74 8.39 16.26
C GLU A 153 3.47 9.15 16.68
N GLY A 154 3.39 9.51 17.96
CA GLY A 154 2.28 10.26 18.54
C GLY A 154 2.58 11.74 18.66
#